data_AF-A0A8H5ZKN3-F1
#
_entry.id   AF-A0A8H5ZKN3-F1
#
_cell.length_a   1.000
_cell.length_b   1.000
_cell.length_c   1.000
_cell.angle_alpha   90.00
_cell.angle_beta   90.00
_cell.angle_gamma   90.00
#
_symmetry.space_group_name_H-M   'P 1'
#
loop_
_entity.id
_entity.type
_entity.pdbx_description
1 polymer ?
#
loop_
_entity_poly.entity_id
_entity_poly.type
_entity_poly.pdbx_seq_one_letter_code
_entity_poly.pdbx_strand_id
1 'polypeptide(L)'
;MSTATPEIIGSLADIQYLVKLISRQYKQPRDLSIPNSPLYIDVQGANLNRAGPISLLTLLSSLTYYLVDILQLGSIAFTTPSTQRKSAFITPNTQTQTLKSIFEDADIPKVFFDARNASAALFTQYVVAL
;
A
#
# COMPACT_ATOMS: atom_id res chain seq x y z
N MET A 1 -26.80 -8.90 -4.85
CA MET A 1 -25.34 -8.86 -4.61
C MET A 1 -25.01 -7.43 -4.21
N SER A 2 -24.52 -7.21 -2.98
CA SER A 2 -24.04 -5.88 -2.58
C SER A 2 -22.73 -5.63 -3.33
N THR A 3 -22.70 -4.62 -4.20
CA THR A 3 -21.46 -4.18 -4.83
C THR A 3 -20.66 -3.41 -3.79
N ALA A 4 -19.54 -3.96 -3.34
CA ALA A 4 -18.60 -3.22 -2.52
C ALA A 4 -18.09 -2.03 -3.35
N THR A 5 -18.39 -0.81 -2.92
CA THR A 5 -17.90 0.41 -3.57
C THR A 5 -16.44 0.61 -3.20
N PRO A 6 -15.52 0.77 -4.17
CA PRO A 6 -14.13 1.04 -3.85
C PRO A 6 -13.95 2.44 -3.24
N GLU A 7 -13.05 2.55 -2.27
CA GLU A 7 -12.60 3.83 -1.74
C GLU A 7 -11.55 4.44 -2.68
N ILE A 8 -11.78 5.68 -3.12
CA ILE A 8 -10.83 6.41 -3.97
C ILE A 8 -9.80 7.13 -3.10
N ILE A 9 -8.53 6.92 -3.38
CA ILE A 9 -7.39 7.52 -2.68
C ILE A 9 -6.69 8.45 -3.64
N GLY A 10 -6.98 9.75 -3.55
CA GLY A 10 -6.48 10.76 -4.50
C GLY A 10 -5.82 11.97 -3.85
N SER A 11 -5.87 12.10 -2.53
CA SER A 11 -5.27 13.22 -1.80
C SER A 11 -4.24 12.78 -0.76
N LEU A 12 -3.46 13.75 -0.27
CA LEU A 12 -2.52 13.55 0.84
C LEU A 12 -3.23 12.99 2.10
N ALA A 13 -4.43 13.48 2.42
CA ALA A 13 -5.18 13.01 3.58
C ALA A 13 -5.63 11.55 3.41
N ASP A 14 -6.05 11.18 2.21
CA ASP A 14 -6.49 9.81 1.90
C ASP A 14 -5.34 8.82 2.04
N ILE A 15 -4.17 9.13 1.49
CA ILE A 15 -3.02 8.22 1.59
C ILE A 15 -2.53 8.07 3.04
N GLN A 16 -2.53 9.16 3.82
CA GLN A 16 -2.22 9.10 5.25
C GLN A 16 -3.20 8.22 6.02
N TYR A 17 -4.48 8.25 5.64
CA TYR A 17 -5.52 7.42 6.23
C TYR A 17 -5.39 5.95 5.80
N LEU A 18 -5.18 5.68 4.51
CA LEU A 18 -4.96 4.33 3.97
C LEU A 18 -3.79 3.63 4.68
N VAL A 19 -2.62 4.29 4.72
CA VAL A 19 -1.43 3.71 5.35
C VAL A 19 -1.70 3.40 6.82
N LYS A 20 -2.44 4.27 7.54
CA LYS A 20 -2.85 4.02 8.93
C LYS A 20 -3.74 2.78 9.06
N LEU A 21 -4.70 2.58 8.16
CA LEU A 21 -5.60 1.42 8.17
C LEU A 21 -4.84 0.13 7.92
N ILE A 22 -4.05 0.06 6.84
CA ILE A 22 -3.27 -1.13 6.49
C ILE A 22 -2.26 -1.45 7.60
N SER A 23 -1.56 -0.43 8.12
CA SER A 23 -0.63 -0.57 9.23
C SER A 23 -1.25 -1.21 10.47
N ARG A 24 -2.50 -0.85 10.80
CA ARG A 24 -3.21 -1.39 11.96
C ARG A 24 -3.58 -2.85 11.78
N GLN A 25 -3.90 -3.27 10.56
CA GLN A 25 -4.21 -4.67 10.24
C GLN A 25 -3.03 -5.59 10.59
N TYR A 26 -1.80 -5.18 10.28
CA TYR A 26 -0.61 -6.03 10.47
C TYR A 26 0.15 -5.79 11.79
N LYS A 27 -0.29 -4.84 12.63
CA LYS A 27 0.32 -4.53 13.94
C LYS A 27 -0.24 -5.35 15.12
N GLN A 28 -1.29 -6.15 14.92
CA GLN A 28 -1.88 -6.94 16.00
C GLN A 28 -0.94 -8.09 16.42
N PRO A 29 -0.89 -8.46 17.72
CA PRO A 29 -0.10 -9.60 18.18
C PRO A 29 -0.44 -10.83 17.35
N ARG A 30 0.59 -11.46 16.77
CA ARG A 30 0.44 -12.62 15.89
C ARG A 30 -0.14 -13.77 16.70
N ASP A 31 -1.39 -14.12 16.43
CA ASP A 31 -1.80 -15.51 16.62
C ASP A 31 -1.22 -16.30 15.44
N LEU A 32 -0.11 -17.00 15.67
CA LEU A 32 0.57 -17.79 14.64
C LEU A 32 -0.32 -18.90 14.05
N SER A 33 -1.47 -19.19 14.66
CA SER A 33 -2.44 -20.15 14.16
C SER A 33 -3.37 -19.58 13.07
N ILE A 34 -3.43 -18.25 12.90
CA ILE A 34 -4.25 -17.59 11.88
C ILE A 34 -3.35 -16.70 11.01
N PRO A 35 -3.10 -17.07 9.74
CA PRO A 35 -2.35 -16.21 8.82
C PRO A 35 -3.07 -14.87 8.64
N ASN A 36 -2.33 -13.76 8.62
CA ASN A 36 -2.88 -12.47 8.23
C ASN A 36 -3.50 -12.58 6.84
N SER A 37 -4.67 -11.96 6.64
CA SER A 37 -5.23 -11.82 5.30
C SER A 37 -4.24 -11.06 4.41
N PRO A 38 -3.86 -11.60 3.24
CA PRO A 38 -2.87 -10.99 2.38
C PRO A 38 -3.37 -9.65 1.81
N LEU A 39 -2.41 -8.76 1.54
CA LEU A 39 -2.64 -7.57 0.76
C LEU A 39 -2.62 -7.96 -0.72
N TYR A 40 -3.78 -7.91 -1.38
CA TYR A 40 -3.84 -8.12 -2.82
C TYR A 40 -3.56 -6.80 -3.53
N ILE A 41 -2.73 -6.87 -4.56
CA ILE A 41 -2.21 -5.70 -5.26
C ILE A 41 -2.32 -5.95 -6.76
N ASP A 42 -2.93 -5.00 -7.46
CA ASP A 42 -2.87 -4.89 -8.91
C ASP A 42 -2.35 -3.51 -9.31
N VAL A 43 -1.49 -3.46 -10.33
CA VAL A 43 -0.83 -2.25 -10.81
C VAL A 43 -1.22 -2.05 -12.26
N GLN A 44 -1.79 -0.91 -12.58
CA GLN A 44 -2.21 -0.56 -13.93
C GLN A 44 -1.47 0.68 -14.42
N GLY A 45 -1.20 0.73 -15.72
CA GLY A 45 -0.41 1.80 -16.32
C GLY A 45 -0.41 1.73 -17.84
N ALA A 46 -0.01 2.83 -18.48
CA ALA A 46 0.16 2.86 -19.93
C ALA A 46 1.48 2.16 -20.30
N ASN A 47 1.41 1.09 -21.10
CA ASN A 47 2.56 0.25 -21.44
C ASN A 47 3.34 -0.21 -20.18
N LEU A 48 2.63 -0.79 -19.20
CA LEU A 48 3.18 -1.15 -17.89
C LEU A 48 4.45 -2.02 -18.02
N ASN A 49 5.60 -1.38 -17.82
CA ASN A 49 6.94 -1.95 -17.85
C ASN A 49 7.91 -0.98 -17.13
N ARG A 50 9.22 -1.11 -17.34
CA ARG A 50 10.23 -0.22 -16.72
C ARG A 50 10.08 1.27 -17.05
N ALA A 51 9.50 1.62 -18.20
CA ALA A 51 9.41 2.98 -18.72
C ALA A 51 7.98 3.54 -18.77
N GLY A 52 6.96 2.68 -18.90
CA GLY A 52 5.56 3.12 -18.99
C GLY A 52 4.99 3.49 -17.61
N PRO A 53 4.32 4.66 -17.46
CA PRO A 53 3.91 5.17 -16.16
C PRO A 53 2.86 4.28 -15.48
N ILE A 54 2.96 4.14 -14.16
CA ILE A 54 1.87 3.58 -13.34
C ILE A 54 0.78 4.66 -13.21
N SER A 55 -0.45 4.30 -13.55
CA SER A 55 -1.60 5.20 -13.45
C SER A 55 -2.48 4.94 -12.24
N LEU A 56 -2.64 3.67 -11.87
CA LEU A 56 -3.58 3.25 -10.84
C LEU A 56 -3.01 2.05 -10.08
N LEU A 57 -3.26 2.03 -8.78
CA LEU A 57 -2.98 0.90 -7.92
C LEU A 57 -4.30 0.46 -7.28
N THR A 58 -4.65 -0.81 -7.46
CA THR A 58 -5.81 -1.41 -6.80
C THR A 58 -5.33 -2.24 -5.63
N LEU A 59 -5.88 -2.00 -4.45
CA LEU A 59 -5.59 -2.77 -3.24
C LEU A 59 -6.86 -3.42 -2.72
N LEU A 60 -6.74 -4.66 -2.24
CA LEU A 60 -7.76 -5.29 -1.41
C LEU A 60 -7.15 -5.65 -0.06
N SER A 61 -7.69 -5.06 1.00
CA SER A 61 -7.26 -5.24 2.39
C SER A 61 -8.49 -5.39 3.28
N SER A 62 -8.58 -6.46 4.07
CA SER A 62 -9.72 -6.72 4.97
C SER A 62 -11.10 -6.57 4.31
N LEU A 63 -11.25 -7.06 3.06
CA LEU A 63 -12.48 -6.97 2.25
C LEU A 63 -12.85 -5.56 1.75
N THR A 64 -12.00 -4.56 1.96
CA THR A 64 -12.16 -3.22 1.40
C THR A 64 -11.28 -3.05 0.15
N TYR A 65 -11.86 -2.54 -0.92
CA TYR A 65 -11.18 -2.20 -2.16
C TYR A 65 -10.75 -0.73 -2.14
N TYR A 66 -9.50 -0.46 -2.48
CA TYR A 66 -8.95 0.89 -2.61
C TYR A 66 -8.43 1.09 -4.03
N LEU A 67 -8.79 2.22 -4.63
CA LEU A 67 -8.26 2.68 -5.91
C LEU A 67 -7.38 3.90 -5.65
N VAL A 68 -6.08 3.72 -5.75
CA VAL A 68 -5.10 4.78 -5.50
C VAL A 68 -4.71 5.41 -6.83
N ASP A 69 -5.03 6.70 -6.98
CA ASP A 69 -4.70 7.48 -8.17
C ASP A 69 -3.21 7.85 -8.15
N ILE A 70 -2.41 7.04 -8.84
CA ILE A 70 -0.95 7.21 -8.90
C ILE A 70 -0.57 8.37 -9.83
N LEU A 71 -1.40 8.72 -10.83
CA LEU A 71 -1.14 9.89 -11.68
C LEU A 71 -1.24 11.19 -10.87
N GLN A 72 -2.24 11.28 -10.00
CA GLN A 72 -2.45 12.45 -9.16
C GLN A 72 -1.46 12.51 -7.99
N LEU A 73 -1.20 11.38 -7.33
CA LEU A 73 -0.36 11.33 -6.13
C LEU A 73 1.14 11.19 -6.44
N GLY A 74 1.53 10.59 -7.56
CA GLY A 74 2.93 10.32 -7.88
C GLY A 74 3.71 9.70 -6.70
N SER A 75 4.87 10.27 -6.39
CA SER A 75 5.77 9.76 -5.33
C SER A 75 5.18 9.86 -3.92
N ILE A 76 4.22 10.76 -3.67
CA ILE A 76 3.61 10.89 -2.34
C ILE A 76 2.68 9.72 -2.02
N ALA A 77 2.22 8.95 -3.01
CA ALA A 77 1.49 7.69 -2.77
C ALA A 77 2.32 6.70 -1.94
N PHE A 78 3.63 6.66 -2.16
CA PHE A 78 4.52 5.65 -1.55
C PHE A 78 5.31 6.17 -0.36
N THR A 79 5.57 7.48 -0.31
CA THR A 79 6.45 8.11 0.68
C THR A 79 5.69 8.80 1.82
N THR A 80 4.39 9.01 1.68
CA THR A 80 3.61 9.69 2.73
C THR A 80 3.46 8.80 3.96
N PRO A 81 3.83 9.30 5.15
CA PRO A 81 3.64 8.58 6.41
C PRO A 81 2.18 8.51 6.84
N SER A 82 1.80 7.46 7.59
CA SER A 82 0.48 7.41 8.25
C SER A 82 0.25 8.61 9.17
N THR A 83 -1.02 9.02 9.37
CA THR A 83 -1.41 9.96 10.45
C THR A 83 -1.29 9.30 11.83
N GLN A 84 -0.06 9.09 12.31
CA GLN A 84 0.16 8.82 13.73
C GLN A 84 0.11 10.16 14.46
N ARG A 85 -0.80 10.28 15.44
CA ARG A 85 -0.59 11.28 16.49
C ARG A 85 0.76 10.93 17.10
N LYS A 86 1.71 11.88 17.13
CA LYS A 86 2.91 11.74 17.96
C LYS A 86 2.40 11.37 19.36
N SER A 87 2.59 10.12 19.77
CA SER A 87 2.48 9.81 21.19
C SER A 87 3.45 10.76 21.89
N ALA A 88 3.00 11.43 22.96
CA ALA A 88 3.88 12.29 23.77
C ALA A 88 5.07 11.52 24.36
N PHE A 89 5.03 10.18 24.27
CA PHE A 89 6.14 9.28 24.47
C PHE A 89 6.66 8.79 23.12
N ILE A 90 7.79 9.33 22.66
CA ILE A 90 8.53 8.75 21.54
C ILE A 90 9.17 7.46 22.08
N THR A 91 8.57 6.32 21.76
CA THR A 91 9.28 5.05 21.91
C THR A 91 10.36 5.04 20.82
N PRO A 92 11.65 4.88 21.16
CA PRO A 92 12.65 4.58 20.15
C PRO A 92 12.15 3.37 19.36
N ASN A 93 12.17 3.43 18.03
CA ASN A 93 11.83 2.33 17.11
C ASN A 93 10.39 2.31 16.57
N THR A 94 9.53 3.31 16.80
CA THR A 94 8.29 3.43 16.00
C THR A 94 8.62 3.96 14.61
N GLN A 95 9.05 3.08 13.71
CA GLN A 95 9.26 3.44 12.33
C GLN A 95 7.94 3.90 11.71
N THR A 96 7.95 5.10 11.14
CA THR A 96 6.77 5.66 10.49
C THR A 96 6.47 4.85 9.25
N GLN A 97 5.34 4.14 9.24
CA GLN A 97 4.94 3.33 8.09
C GLN A 97 4.47 4.24 6.96
N THR A 98 4.87 3.87 5.75
CA THR A 98 4.43 4.39 4.45
C THR A 98 3.95 3.22 3.59
N LEU A 99 3.31 3.49 2.44
CA LEU A 99 2.92 2.40 1.53
C LEU A 99 4.15 1.65 0.99
N LYS A 100 5.28 2.36 0.74
CA LYS A 100 6.56 1.74 0.38
C LYS A 100 7.04 0.76 1.46
N SER A 101 7.08 1.20 2.73
CA SER A 101 7.55 0.31 3.80
C SER A 101 6.64 -0.91 3.99
N ILE A 102 5.33 -0.75 3.73
CA ILE A 102 4.36 -1.85 3.77
C ILE A 102 4.61 -2.85 2.64
N PHE A 103 4.89 -2.36 1.43
CA PHE A 103 5.17 -3.21 0.28
C PHE A 103 6.49 -3.98 0.44
N GLU A 104 7.48 -3.34 1.06
CA GLU A 104 8.81 -3.90 1.30
C GLU A 104 8.88 -4.80 2.55
N ASP A 105 7.81 -4.85 3.35
CA ASP A 105 7.78 -5.69 4.54
C ASP A 105 7.67 -7.17 4.16
N ALA A 106 8.61 -7.98 4.66
CA ALA A 106 8.63 -9.42 4.44
C ALA A 106 7.62 -10.18 5.33
N ASP A 107 7.18 -9.57 6.43
CA ASP A 107 6.17 -10.15 7.34
C ASP A 107 4.73 -9.92 6.83
N ILE A 108 4.53 -9.02 5.85
CA ILE A 108 3.23 -8.78 5.22
C ILE A 108 3.11 -9.68 3.99
N PRO A 109 2.14 -10.61 3.91
CA PRO A 109 1.94 -11.39 2.71
C PRO A 109 1.29 -10.53 1.61
N LYS A 110 1.92 -10.48 0.44
CA LYS A 110 1.42 -9.76 -0.74
C LYS A 110 1.04 -10.73 -1.85
N VAL A 111 -0.08 -10.49 -2.52
CA VAL A 111 -0.55 -11.29 -3.65
C VAL A 111 -0.68 -10.41 -4.88
N PHE A 112 -0.04 -10.84 -5.97
CA PHE A 112 -0.10 -10.25 -7.30
C PHE A 112 -0.54 -11.31 -8.31
N PHE A 113 -1.29 -10.90 -9.33
CA PHE A 113 -1.45 -11.68 -10.55
C PHE A 113 -0.48 -11.14 -11.60
N ASP A 114 0.52 -11.95 -11.96
CA ASP A 114 1.66 -11.56 -12.82
C ASP A 114 2.46 -10.34 -12.31
N ALA A 115 3.28 -10.56 -11.28
CA ALA A 115 4.04 -9.50 -10.62
C ALA A 115 5.19 -8.88 -11.44
N ARG A 116 5.58 -9.45 -12.59
CA ARG A 116 6.84 -9.11 -13.27
C ARG A 116 6.91 -7.64 -13.69
N ASN A 117 5.89 -7.20 -14.43
CA ASN A 117 5.83 -5.83 -14.93
C ASN A 117 5.49 -4.84 -13.81
N ALA A 118 4.63 -5.24 -12.87
CA ALA A 118 4.28 -4.46 -11.70
C ALA A 118 5.52 -4.15 -10.83
N SER A 119 6.29 -5.18 -10.48
CA SER A 119 7.54 -5.06 -9.72
C SER A 119 8.55 -4.17 -10.43
N ALA A 120 8.76 -4.41 -11.74
CA ALA A 120 9.69 -3.60 -12.51
C ALA A 120 9.29 -2.12 -12.56
N ALA A 121 8.01 -1.81 -12.79
CA ALA A 121 7.50 -0.45 -12.84
C ALA A 121 7.58 0.25 -11.47
N LEU A 122 7.18 -0.44 -10.40
CA LEU A 122 7.24 0.07 -9.02
C LEU A 122 8.68 0.41 -8.63
N PHE A 123 9.63 -0.45 -8.96
CA PHE A 123 11.03 -0.23 -8.64
C PHE A 123 11.63 0.90 -9.48
N THR A 124 11.42 0.92 -10.80
CA THR A 124 12.07 1.94 -11.65
C THR A 124 11.50 3.34 -11.47
N GLN A 125 10.19 3.47 -11.20
CA GLN A 125 9.53 4.76 -11.11
C GLN A 125 9.47 5.32 -9.69
N TYR A 126 9.35 4.45 -8.68
CA TYR A 126 9.09 4.85 -7.30
C TYR A 126 10.06 4.25 -6.29
N VAL A 127 11.05 3.46 -6.76
CA VAL A 127 12.04 2.78 -5.92
C VAL A 127 11.36 1.90 -4.86
N VAL A 128 10.23 1.26 -5.20
CA VAL A 128 9.54 0.31 -4.30
C VAL A 128 9.91 -1.11 -4.71
N ALA A 129 10.51 -1.85 -3.78
CA ALA A 129 10.78 -3.28 -3.95
C ALA A 129 9.64 -4.13 -3.34
N LEU A 130 9.36 -5.30 -3.93
CA LEU A 130 8.32 -6.22 -3.47
C LEU A 130 8.92 -7.46 -2.82
#